data_AF-A0A955AYV0-F1
#
_entry.id   AF-A0A955AYV0-F1
#
_cell.length_a   1.000
_cell.length_b   1.000
_cell.length_c   1.000
_cell.angle_alpha   90.00
_cell.angle_beta   90.00
_cell.angle_gamma   90.00
#
_symmetry.space_group_name_H-M   'P 1'
#
loop_
_entity.id
_entity.type
_entity.pdbx_description
1 polymer ?
#
loop_
_entity_poly.entity_id
_entity_poly.type
_entity_poly.pdbx_seq_one_letter_code
_entity_poly.pdbx_strand_id
1 'polypeptide(L)'
;LLILFGDVPNDRIPELQETADWMRDWARRTNRFHHNLLVLGDFNIDRQGSPMYQAFVSTGLTVPGVLMNQPRTIFDDPGDPSDDNFYDQIAWFESGNEALIDLTLRTGGHFDFLPHVYTDTNLTRNSISHRISDHYPLWVEFIL
;
A
#
# COMPACT_ATOMS: atom_id res chain seq x y z
N LEU A 1 0.79 -5.57 6.44
CA LEU A 1 0.09 -5.10 7.65
C LEU A 1 -1.37 -4.94 7.29
N LEU A 2 -2.26 -5.13 8.26
CA LEU A 2 -3.68 -4.86 8.12
C LEU A 2 -4.05 -3.94 9.28
N ILE A 3 -4.68 -2.80 8.98
CA ILE A 3 -5.18 -1.85 9.97
C ILE A 3 -6.58 -2.29 10.38
N LEU A 4 -6.77 -2.63 11.65
CA LEU A 4 -7.98 -3.31 12.13
C LEU A 4 -8.89 -2.41 12.98
N PHE A 5 -8.37 -1.35 13.59
CA PHE A 5 -9.12 -0.59 14.59
C PHE A 5 -9.89 0.59 13.98
N GLY A 6 -11.18 0.70 14.34
CA GLY A 6 -11.99 1.90 14.09
C GLY A 6 -13.36 1.65 13.50
N ASP A 7 -14.38 2.29 14.07
CA ASP A 7 -15.74 2.30 13.53
C ASP A 7 -15.87 3.33 12.40
N VAL A 8 -15.03 4.37 12.42
CA VAL A 8 -14.94 5.42 11.41
C VAL A 8 -13.49 5.66 10.97
N PRO A 9 -13.24 6.21 9.77
CA PRO A 9 -11.88 6.43 9.25
C PRO A 9 -10.91 7.14 10.21
N ASN A 10 -11.38 8.12 10.98
CA ASN A 10 -10.52 8.87 11.90
C ASN A 10 -9.94 8.02 13.05
N ASP A 11 -10.60 6.92 13.42
CA ASP A 11 -10.15 6.06 14.51
C ASP A 11 -8.88 5.28 14.14
N ARG A 12 -8.56 5.18 12.85
CA ARG A 12 -7.37 4.49 12.31
C ARG A 12 -6.11 5.35 12.37
N ILE A 13 -6.25 6.66 12.55
CA ILE A 13 -5.13 7.62 12.54
C ILE A 13 -4.07 7.25 13.60
N PRO A 14 -4.42 6.95 14.87
CA PRO A 14 -3.42 6.55 15.85
C PRO A 14 -2.67 5.26 15.47
N GLU A 15 -3.36 4.24 14.94
CA GLU A 15 -2.74 2.97 14.51
C GLU A 15 -1.74 3.19 13.35
N LEU A 16 -2.09 4.07 12.42
CA LEU A 16 -1.22 4.47 11.31
C LEU A 16 0.02 5.23 11.81
N GLN A 17 -0.15 6.13 12.79
CA GLN A 17 0.96 6.86 13.42
C GLN A 17 1.89 5.90 14.17
N GLU A 18 1.34 4.98 14.97
CA GLU A 18 2.11 3.96 15.69
C GLU A 18 2.89 3.06 14.72
N THR A 19 2.27 2.70 13.59
CA THR A 19 2.95 1.96 12.53
C THR A 19 4.12 2.75 11.95
N ALA A 20 3.91 4.03 11.63
CA ALA A 20 4.94 4.90 11.08
C ALA A 20 6.10 5.12 12.06
N ASP A 21 5.79 5.29 13.35
CA ASP A 21 6.78 5.40 14.43
C ASP A 21 7.56 4.10 14.62
N TRP A 22 6.88 2.95 14.64
CA TRP A 22 7.51 1.64 14.76
C TRP A 22 8.49 1.37 13.60
N MET A 23 8.08 1.68 12.36
CA MET A 23 8.93 1.54 11.17
C MET A 23 10.20 2.40 11.28
N ARG A 24 10.05 3.67 11.67
CA ARG A 24 11.19 4.60 11.86
C ARG A 24 12.13 4.10 12.96
N ASP A 25 11.57 3.73 14.10
CA ASP A 25 12.35 3.25 15.25
C ASP A 25 13.10 1.96 14.92
N TRP A 26 12.48 1.06 14.15
CA TRP A 26 13.13 -0.14 13.65
C TRP A 26 14.29 0.19 12.72
N ALA A 27 14.09 1.10 11.75
CA ALA A 27 15.12 1.54 10.82
C ALA A 27 16.32 2.19 11.53
N ARG A 28 16.08 2.95 12.59
CA ARG A 28 17.15 3.58 13.41
C ARG A 28 17.92 2.59 14.28
N ARG A 29 17.26 1.54 14.80
CA ARG A 29 17.91 0.53 15.65
C ARG A 29 18.91 -0.33 14.87
N THR A 30 18.64 -0.53 13.58
CA THR A 30 19.47 -1.33 12.69
C THR A 30 20.65 -0.50 12.17
N ASN A 31 21.58 -0.12 13.06
CA ASN A 31 22.85 0.53 12.73
C ASN A 31 23.85 -0.42 12.01
N ARG A 32 23.37 -1.38 11.22
CA ARG A 32 24.20 -2.31 10.46
C ARG A 32 23.75 -2.33 9.00
N PHE A 33 24.71 -2.00 8.15
CA PHE A 33 24.70 -2.22 6.71
C PHE A 33 24.05 -3.58 6.37
N HIS A 34 23.22 -3.61 5.33
CA HIS A 34 22.61 -4.78 4.64
C HIS A 34 21.15 -5.17 4.95
N HIS A 35 20.26 -4.24 5.33
CA HIS A 35 18.84 -4.58 5.50
C HIS A 35 17.90 -3.72 4.65
N ASN A 36 17.38 -4.26 3.55
CA ASN A 36 16.26 -3.62 2.85
C ASN A 36 15.00 -3.67 3.74
N LEU A 37 14.43 -2.51 4.07
CA LEU A 37 13.20 -2.39 4.84
C LEU A 37 12.11 -1.73 4.01
N LEU A 38 10.98 -2.40 3.88
CA LEU A 38 9.77 -1.90 3.27
C LEU A 38 8.56 -2.28 4.12
N VAL A 39 7.51 -1.48 4.04
CA VAL A 39 6.20 -1.75 4.62
C VAL A 39 5.20 -1.95 3.48
N LEU A 40 4.38 -3.00 3.59
CA LEU A 40 3.30 -3.26 2.64
C LEU A 40 2.04 -3.78 3.34
N GLY A 41 0.89 -3.52 2.73
CA GLY A 41 -0.39 -4.13 3.09
C GLY A 41 -1.56 -3.18 2.94
N ASP A 42 -2.71 -3.63 3.45
CA ASP A 42 -3.96 -2.89 3.48
C ASP A 42 -3.98 -1.97 4.71
N PHE A 43 -3.76 -0.68 4.46
CA PHE A 43 -3.80 0.36 5.47
C PHE A 43 -5.14 1.06 5.55
N ASN A 44 -6.09 0.69 4.68
CA ASN A 44 -7.43 1.23 4.69
C ASN A 44 -7.45 2.78 4.58
N ILE A 45 -6.45 3.34 3.88
CA ILE A 45 -6.30 4.77 3.62
C ILE A 45 -7.24 5.17 2.48
N ASP A 46 -7.97 6.26 2.65
CA ASP A 46 -9.03 6.69 1.72
C ASP A 46 -8.45 7.34 0.46
N ARG A 47 -7.58 8.34 0.59
CA ARG A 47 -6.99 9.07 -0.55
C ARG A 47 -5.63 9.66 -0.21
N GLN A 48 -4.84 9.96 -1.23
CA GLN A 48 -3.63 10.75 -1.06
C GLN A 48 -3.93 12.10 -0.38
N GLY A 49 -3.10 12.47 0.59
CA GLY A 49 -3.22 13.75 1.30
C GLY A 49 -4.30 13.79 2.38
N SER A 50 -5.07 12.72 2.60
CA SER A 50 -5.99 12.61 3.72
C SER A 50 -5.27 12.58 5.07
N PRO A 51 -5.97 12.83 6.20
CA PRO A 51 -5.37 12.68 7.53
C PRO A 51 -4.75 11.30 7.78
N MET A 52 -5.35 10.23 7.25
CA MET A 52 -4.81 8.86 7.34
C MET A 52 -3.54 8.71 6.52
N TYR A 53 -3.51 9.25 5.30
CA TYR A 53 -2.28 9.27 4.50
C TYR A 53 -1.17 10.05 5.21
N GLN A 54 -1.48 11.23 5.74
CA GLN A 54 -0.51 12.06 6.47
C GLN A 54 0.01 11.35 7.73
N ALA A 55 -0.84 10.62 8.44
CA ALA A 55 -0.44 9.78 9.57
C ALA A 55 0.56 8.70 9.15
N PHE A 56 0.26 7.98 8.06
CA PHE A 56 1.11 6.92 7.52
C PHE A 56 2.49 7.43 7.09
N VAL A 57 2.57 8.58 6.41
CA VAL A 57 3.84 9.15 5.93
C VAL A 57 4.54 10.06 6.95
N SER A 58 3.98 10.21 8.15
CA SER A 58 4.40 11.21 9.15
C SER A 58 5.87 11.11 9.59
N THR A 59 6.48 9.95 9.44
CA THR A 59 7.88 9.68 9.82
C THR A 59 8.86 9.66 8.65
N GLY A 60 8.40 9.95 7.43
CA GLY A 60 9.23 9.94 6.21
C GLY A 60 9.08 8.68 5.35
N LEU A 61 8.14 7.80 5.67
CA LEU A 61 7.72 6.73 4.75
C LEU A 61 7.22 7.36 3.45
N THR A 62 7.69 6.85 2.32
CA THR A 62 7.35 7.34 1.00
C THR A 62 6.70 6.21 0.20
N VAL A 63 5.51 6.51 -0.34
CA VAL A 63 4.84 5.67 -1.34
C VAL A 63 5.39 6.06 -2.71
N PRO A 64 5.92 5.11 -3.50
CA PRO A 64 6.54 5.44 -4.77
C PRO A 64 5.52 5.95 -5.79
N GLY A 65 5.93 6.94 -6.60
CA GLY A 65 5.06 7.60 -7.58
C GLY A 65 4.35 6.64 -8.54
N VAL A 66 4.99 5.52 -8.91
CA VAL A 66 4.43 4.50 -9.81
C VAL A 66 3.16 3.84 -9.26
N LEU A 67 2.96 3.86 -7.94
CA LEU A 67 1.79 3.29 -7.29
C LEU A 67 0.67 4.31 -7.05
N MET A 68 0.92 5.61 -7.22
CA MET A 68 -0.05 6.63 -6.79
C MET A 68 -1.38 6.56 -7.54
N ASN A 69 -1.39 6.11 -8.80
CA ASN A 69 -2.60 6.08 -9.64
C ASN A 69 -2.98 4.65 -10.06
N GLN A 70 -2.63 3.63 -9.25
CA GLN A 70 -3.01 2.24 -9.56
C GLN A 70 -4.37 1.90 -8.94
N PRO A 71 -5.24 1.18 -9.64
CA PRO A 71 -6.39 0.53 -9.03
C PRO A 71 -5.96 -0.34 -7.84
N ARG A 72 -6.68 -0.21 -6.73
CA ARG A 72 -6.53 -1.02 -5.52
C ARG A 72 -7.65 -2.03 -5.36
N THR A 73 -8.82 -1.79 -5.95
CA THR A 73 -9.95 -2.71 -5.86
C THR A 73 -10.48 -3.09 -7.23
N ILE A 74 -11.15 -4.24 -7.30
CA ILE A 74 -11.82 -4.69 -8.52
C ILE A 74 -13.00 -3.80 -8.92
N PHE A 75 -13.44 -2.93 -8.02
CA PHE A 75 -14.57 -2.03 -8.23
C PHE A 75 -14.15 -0.63 -8.65
N ASP A 76 -12.85 -0.30 -8.53
CA ASP A 76 -12.32 0.99 -8.93
C ASP A 76 -12.61 1.26 -10.42
N ASP A 77 -13.15 2.44 -10.71
CA ASP A 77 -13.27 2.95 -12.06
C ASP A 77 -12.04 3.81 -12.43
N PRO A 78 -11.12 3.34 -13.28
CA PRO A 78 -9.96 4.12 -13.71
C PRO A 78 -10.33 5.39 -14.50
N GLY A 79 -11.60 5.57 -14.89
CA GLY A 79 -12.14 6.79 -15.48
C GLY A 79 -12.70 7.82 -14.49
N ASP A 80 -12.83 7.46 -13.20
CA ASP A 80 -13.37 8.32 -12.15
C ASP A 80 -12.30 8.63 -11.09
N PRO A 81 -11.68 9.83 -11.12
CA PRO A 81 -10.69 10.25 -10.12
C PRO A 81 -11.25 10.35 -8.69
N SER A 82 -12.58 10.29 -8.51
CA SER A 82 -13.21 10.25 -7.19
C SER A 82 -13.30 8.84 -6.59
N ASP A 83 -12.95 7.81 -7.37
CA ASP A 83 -12.87 6.40 -6.97
C ASP A 83 -11.41 5.95 -6.72
N ASP A 84 -10.52 6.91 -6.43
CA ASP A 84 -9.12 6.68 -6.03
C ASP A 84 -9.06 6.06 -4.63
N ASN A 85 -9.43 4.78 -4.53
CA ASN A 85 -9.29 4.00 -3.31
C ASN A 85 -7.80 3.81 -3.02
N PHE A 86 -7.30 4.35 -1.90
CA PHE A 86 -5.88 4.32 -1.53
C PHE A 86 -5.54 3.26 -0.47
N TYR A 87 -6.34 2.19 -0.39
CA TYR A 87 -6.31 1.28 0.77
C TYR A 87 -4.94 0.60 0.95
N ASP A 88 -4.43 -0.02 -0.10
CA ASP A 88 -3.15 -0.73 -0.08
C ASP A 88 -1.97 0.20 -0.36
N GLN A 89 -0.90 0.01 0.41
CA GLN A 89 0.36 0.72 0.23
C GLN A 89 1.55 -0.23 0.17
N ILE A 90 2.57 0.18 -0.58
CA ILE A 90 3.95 -0.27 -0.45
C ILE A 90 4.77 1.00 -0.24
N ALA A 91 5.54 1.08 0.85
CA ALA A 91 6.34 2.25 1.17
C ALA A 91 7.66 1.89 1.83
N TRP A 92 8.63 2.80 1.73
CA TRP A 92 9.93 2.71 2.40
C TRP A 92 10.50 4.11 2.65
N PHE A 93 11.59 4.19 3.40
CA PHE A 93 12.32 5.43 3.58
C PHE A 93 13.29 5.63 2.41
N GLU A 94 13.17 6.75 1.70
CA GLU A 94 14.02 7.08 0.54
C GLU A 94 15.21 7.98 0.88
N SER A 95 15.24 8.56 2.08
CA SER A 95 16.33 9.44 2.52
C SER A 95 16.60 9.33 4.02
N GLY A 96 17.71 9.92 4.46
CA GLY A 96 18.12 9.92 5.86
C GLY A 96 18.85 8.64 6.28
N ASN A 97 19.04 8.48 7.59
CA ASN A 97 19.69 7.28 8.15
C ASN A 97 18.74 6.06 8.12
N GLU A 98 17.45 6.31 7.90
CA GLU A 98 16.39 5.33 7.81
C GLU A 98 16.25 4.72 6.41
N ALA A 99 16.91 5.30 5.39
CA ALA A 99 16.90 4.79 4.02
C ALA A 99 17.81 3.56 3.89
N LEU A 100 17.20 2.38 4.05
CA LEU A 100 17.93 1.12 4.08
C LEU A 100 17.82 0.29 2.78
N ILE A 101 17.12 0.80 1.75
CA ILE A 101 17.05 0.17 0.43
C ILE A 101 18.13 0.78 -0.47
N ASP A 102 19.10 -0.05 -0.88
CA ASP A 102 20.18 0.32 -1.82
C ASP A 102 19.92 -0.22 -3.24
N LEU A 103 18.65 -0.33 -3.61
CA LEU A 103 18.19 -0.79 -4.92
C LEU A 103 17.45 0.34 -5.63
N THR A 104 17.58 0.38 -6.95
CA THR A 104 16.82 1.35 -7.75
C THR A 104 15.44 0.79 -8.05
N LEU A 105 14.38 1.54 -7.74
CA LEU A 105 13.04 1.21 -8.18
C LEU A 105 12.99 1.28 -9.72
N ARG A 106 12.66 0.17 -10.37
CA ARG A 106 12.45 0.10 -11.82
C ARG A 106 11.03 0.49 -12.18
N THR A 107 10.05 -0.16 -11.56
CA THR A 107 8.62 0.05 -11.86
C THR A 107 7.74 -0.57 -10.75
N GLY A 108 6.42 -0.46 -10.91
CA GLY A 108 5.43 -1.06 -10.04
C GLY A 108 4.04 -0.97 -10.67
N GLY A 109 3.08 -1.62 -10.03
CA GLY A 109 1.71 -1.64 -10.51
C GLY A 109 0.78 -2.43 -9.60
N HIS A 110 -0.38 -2.77 -10.14
CA HIS A 110 -1.32 -3.71 -9.57
C HIS A 110 -1.39 -4.97 -10.46
N PHE A 111 -1.97 -6.04 -9.93
CA PHE A 111 -2.27 -7.25 -10.70
C PHE A 111 -3.79 -7.46 -10.82
N ASP A 112 -4.32 -7.22 -12.01
CA ASP A 112 -5.71 -7.57 -12.32
C ASP A 112 -5.84 -9.09 -12.52
N PHE A 113 -6.36 -9.76 -11.50
CA PHE A 113 -6.58 -11.20 -11.54
C PHE A 113 -7.89 -11.61 -12.23
N LEU A 114 -8.83 -10.70 -12.49
CA LEU A 114 -10.15 -11.05 -13.03
C LEU A 114 -10.10 -11.83 -14.35
N PRO A 115 -9.21 -11.52 -15.31
CA PRO A 115 -9.11 -12.27 -16.57
C PRO A 115 -8.50 -13.67 -16.41
N HIS A 116 -7.97 -14.01 -15.23
CA HIS A 116 -7.16 -15.21 -15.01
C HIS A 116 -7.84 -16.24 -14.11
N VAL A 117 -8.95 -15.88 -13.47
CA VAL A 117 -9.61 -16.71 -12.45
C VAL A 117 -11.01 -17.07 -12.91
N TYR A 118 -11.42 -18.31 -12.64
CA TYR A 118 -12.75 -18.81 -12.97
C TYR A 118 -13.17 -18.57 -14.44
N THR A 119 -12.21 -18.63 -15.37
CA THR A 119 -12.38 -18.29 -16.81
C THR A 119 -13.41 -19.16 -17.54
N ASP A 120 -13.64 -20.37 -17.04
CA ASP A 120 -14.60 -21.32 -17.60
C ASP A 120 -15.98 -21.24 -16.91
N THR A 121 -16.27 -20.12 -16.25
CA THR A 121 -17.53 -19.89 -15.51
C THR A 121 -18.12 -18.52 -15.85
N ASN A 122 -19.41 -18.34 -15.55
CA ASN A 122 -20.11 -17.05 -15.70
C ASN A 122 -20.23 -16.30 -14.37
N LEU A 123 -19.21 -16.39 -13.49
CA LEU A 123 -19.24 -15.68 -12.22
C LEU A 123 -19.14 -14.17 -12.43
N THR A 124 -19.97 -13.42 -11.71
CA THR A 124 -19.90 -11.96 -11.70
C THR A 124 -18.68 -11.51 -10.89
N ARG A 125 -18.19 -10.29 -11.16
CA ARG A 125 -17.14 -9.62 -10.37
C ARG A 125 -17.42 -9.69 -8.86
N ASN A 126 -18.66 -9.43 -8.45
CA ASN A 126 -19.07 -9.51 -7.03
C ASN A 126 -19.01 -10.94 -6.48
N SER A 127 -19.30 -11.97 -7.28
CA SER A 127 -19.10 -13.35 -6.80
C SER A 127 -17.61 -13.69 -6.69
N ILE A 128 -16.76 -13.13 -7.54
CA ILE A 128 -15.33 -13.38 -7.52
C ILE A 128 -14.71 -12.69 -6.29
N SER A 129 -15.15 -11.47 -5.92
CA SER A 129 -14.63 -10.77 -4.73
C SER A 129 -14.79 -11.60 -3.46
N HIS A 130 -15.97 -12.16 -3.23
CA HIS A 130 -16.23 -13.00 -2.05
C HIS A 130 -15.42 -14.30 -2.02
N ARG A 131 -14.85 -14.74 -3.15
CA ARG A 131 -14.13 -16.01 -3.27
C ARG A 131 -12.62 -15.84 -3.28
N ILE A 132 -12.12 -14.70 -3.75
CA ILE A 132 -10.70 -14.41 -3.90
C ILE A 132 -10.36 -13.18 -3.08
N SER A 133 -10.73 -12.00 -3.58
CA SER A 133 -10.55 -10.72 -2.91
C SER A 133 -11.28 -9.64 -3.71
N ASP A 134 -11.72 -8.59 -3.06
CA ASP A 134 -12.07 -7.31 -3.68
C ASP A 134 -10.86 -6.41 -3.95
N HIS A 135 -9.69 -6.70 -3.37
CA HIS A 135 -8.46 -5.92 -3.56
C HIS A 135 -7.54 -6.54 -4.62
N TYR A 136 -6.93 -5.68 -5.44
CA TYR A 136 -5.84 -6.05 -6.33
C TYR A 136 -4.51 -6.08 -5.57
N PRO A 137 -3.69 -7.13 -5.76
CA PRO A 137 -2.32 -7.12 -5.25
C PRO A 137 -1.49 -5.99 -5.87
N LEU A 138 -0.79 -5.23 -5.03
CA LEU A 138 0.24 -4.29 -5.46
C LEU A 138 1.59 -4.96 -5.58
N TRP A 139 2.43 -4.45 -6.48
CA TRP A 139 3.80 -4.90 -6.65
C TRP A 139 4.75 -3.77 -7.05
N VAL A 140 6.02 -3.94 -6.71
CA VAL A 140 7.14 -3.09 -7.15
C VAL A 140 8.30 -3.98 -7.59
N GLU A 141 9.07 -3.51 -8.56
CA GLU A 141 10.26 -4.17 -9.07
C GLU A 141 11.49 -3.29 -8.83
N PHE A 142 12.53 -3.89 -8.26
CA PHE A 142 13.82 -3.26 -8.01
C PHE A 142 14.91 -3.85 -8.90
N ILE A 143 15.90 -3.03 -9.24
CA ILE A 143 17.13 -3.43 -9.96
C ILE A 143 18.38 -3.04 -9.17
N LEU A 144 19.45 -3.80 -9.41
CA LEU A 144 20.82 -3.55 -8.92
C LEU A 144 21.52 -2.49 -9.75
#